data_AF-A0A1I0W9M4-F1
#
_entry.id   AF-A0A1I0W9M4-F1
#
_cell.length_a   1.000
_cell.length_b   1.000
_cell.length_c   1.000
_cell.angle_alpha   90.00
_cell.angle_beta   90.00
_cell.angle_gamma   90.00
#
_symmetry.space_group_name_H-M   'P 1'
#
loop_
_entity.id
_entity.type
_entity.pdbx_description
1 polymer ?
#
loop_
_entity_poly.entity_id
_entity_poly.type
_entity_poly.pdbx_seq_one_letter_code
_entity_poly.pdbx_strand_id
1 'polypeptide(L)' 'MNHAFIDGNKRIGTMTMLVFLAINDIELEYTQKELSDEILALASGDIGYEELLDWVKAHSNLTDVQQD' A
#
# COMPACT_ATOMS: atom_id res chain seq x y z
N MET A 1 21.69 1.86 -7.81
CA MET A 1 21.31 1.91 -9.24
C MET A 1 20.17 0.89 -9.43
N ASN A 2 18.93 1.29 -9.16
CA ASN A 2 17.71 0.46 -9.26
C ASN A 2 16.57 1.32 -9.80
N HIS A 3 16.65 1.72 -11.07
CA HIS A 3 15.58 2.47 -11.74
C HIS A 3 15.26 1.80 -13.08
N ALA A 4 14.33 0.83 -13.05
CA ALA A 4 13.79 0.23 -14.26
C ALA A 4 12.95 1.23 -15.09
N PHE A 5 12.45 2.31 -14.46
CA PHE A 5 11.73 3.40 -15.14
C PHE A 5 12.26 4.78 -14.71
N ILE A 6 12.22 5.72 -15.66
CA ILE A 6 12.70 7.12 -15.54
C ILE A 6 11.82 7.94 -14.58
N ASP A 7 10.51 7.67 -14.52
CA ASP A 7 9.59 8.18 -13.50
C ASP A 7 8.32 7.30 -13.49
N GLY A 8 8.10 6.50 -12.44
CA GLY A 8 6.94 5.59 -12.38
C GLY A 8 7.03 4.43 -11.40
N ASN A 9 8.21 4.13 -10.84
CA ASN A 9 8.38 2.99 -9.90
C ASN A 9 7.41 3.06 -8.71
N LYS A 10 7.13 4.29 -8.21
CA LYS A 10 6.20 4.52 -7.09
C LYS A 10 4.74 4.24 -7.48
N ARG A 11 4.32 4.67 -8.68
CA ARG A 11 2.97 4.45 -9.23
C ARG A 11 2.73 2.97 -9.56
N ILE A 12 3.70 2.31 -10.18
CA ILE A 12 3.62 0.88 -10.51
C ILE A 12 3.56 0.05 -9.21
N GLY A 13 4.42 0.33 -8.23
CA GLY A 13 4.38 -0.37 -6.94
C GLY A 13 3.04 -0.25 -6.22
N THR A 14 2.46 0.95 -6.21
CA THR A 14 1.12 1.19 -5.63
C THR A 14 0.05 0.41 -6.36
N MET A 15 -0.01 0.51 -7.69
CA MET A 15 -1.03 -0.18 -8.48
C MET A 15 -0.87 -1.70 -8.38
N THR A 16 0.36 -2.22 -8.31
CA THR A 16 0.61 -3.66 -8.08
C THR A 16 0.08 -4.10 -6.71
N MET A 17 0.31 -3.32 -5.65
CA MET A 17 -0.24 -3.62 -4.32
C MET A 17 -1.77 -3.66 -4.35
N LEU A 18 -2.42 -2.62 -4.91
CA LEU A 18 -3.88 -2.53 -4.96
C LEU A 18 -4.50 -3.67 -5.77
N VAL A 19 -3.93 -3.99 -6.93
CA VAL A 19 -4.39 -5.10 -7.76
C VAL A 19 -4.18 -6.44 -7.04
N PHE A 20 -3.06 -6.63 -6.35
CA PHE A 20 -2.81 -7.85 -5.58
C PHE A 20 -3.85 -8.03 -4.47
N LEU A 21 -4.15 -6.99 -3.71
CA LEU A 21 -5.18 -7.04 -2.65
C LEU A 21 -6.57 -7.33 -3.23
N ALA A 22 -6.96 -6.65 -4.32
CA ALA A 22 -8.24 -6.87 -4.97
C ALA A 22 -8.40 -8.29 -5.53
N ILE A 23 -7.33 -8.90 -6.06
CA ILE A 23 -7.37 -10.31 -6.52
C ILE A 23 -7.55 -11.29 -5.35
N ASN A 24 -7.22 -10.88 -4.12
CA ASN A 24 -7.41 -11.68 -2.91
C ASN A 24 -8.70 -11.28 -2.14
N ASP A 25 -9.64 -10.59 -2.78
CA ASP A 25 -10.90 -10.10 -2.17
C ASP A 25 -10.70 -9.18 -0.95
N ILE A 26 -9.54 -8.52 -0.86
CA ILE A 26 -9.25 -7.51 0.15
C ILE A 26 -9.51 -6.14 -0.47
N GLU A 27 -10.65 -5.55 -0.13
CA GLU A 27 -10.98 -4.18 -0.50
C GLU A 27 -10.45 -3.20 0.55
N LEU A 28 -9.91 -2.08 0.07
CA LEU A 28 -9.44 -1.00 0.91
C LEU A 28 -10.35 0.23 0.78
N GLU A 29 -10.72 0.81 1.91
CA GLU A 29 -11.44 2.08 1.97
C GLU A 29 -10.47 3.21 2.27
N TYR A 30 -10.20 4.08 1.29
CA TYR A 30 -9.34 5.26 1.46
C TYR A 30 -9.77 6.39 0.53
N THR A 31 -9.36 7.61 0.86
CA THR A 31 -9.40 8.73 -0.10
C THR A 31 -8.17 8.74 -1.00
N GLN A 32 -8.29 9.35 -2.19
CA GLN A 32 -7.15 9.53 -3.10
C GLN A 32 -5.99 10.30 -2.45
N LYS A 33 -6.31 11.24 -1.54
CA LYS A 33 -5.30 12.02 -0.83
C LYS A 33 -4.53 11.14 0.15
N GLU A 34 -5.21 10.36 0.97
CA GLU A 34 -4.57 9.44 1.94
C GLU A 34 -3.66 8.44 1.23
N LEU A 35 -4.15 7.80 0.16
CA LEU A 35 -3.32 6.89 -0.63
C LEU A 35 -2.07 7.60 -1.19
N SER A 36 -2.24 8.80 -1.74
CA SER A 36 -1.12 9.54 -2.32
C SER A 36 -0.08 9.94 -1.26
N ASP A 37 -0.54 10.37 -0.09
CA ASP A 37 0.34 10.78 1.01
C ASP A 37 1.13 9.58 1.56
N GLU A 38 0.46 8.44 1.78
CA GLU A 38 1.07 7.23 2.31
C GLU A 38 2.14 6.67 1.37
N ILE A 39 1.82 6.56 0.09
CA ILE A 39 2.76 6.09 -0.93
C ILE A 39 3.93 7.05 -1.11
N LEU A 40 3.68 8.36 -1.00
CA LEU A 40 4.76 9.35 -1.07
C LEU A 40 5.71 9.18 0.12
N ALA A 41 5.18 9.01 1.33
CA ALA A 41 5.93 8.76 2.55
C ALA A 41 6.76 7.46 2.48
N LEU A 42 6.16 6.37 1.97
CA LEU A 42 6.88 5.11 1.76
C LEU A 42 8.06 5.29 0.82
N ALA A 43 7.86 6.11 -0.21
CA ALA A 43 8.82 6.26 -1.27
C ALA A 43 9.84 7.38 -1.04
N SER A 44 9.62 8.27 -0.06
CA SER A 44 10.67 9.10 0.56
C SER A 44 11.47 8.33 1.61
N GLY A 45 10.92 7.21 2.10
CA GLY A 45 11.50 6.42 3.19
C GLY A 45 11.11 6.94 4.57
N ASP A 46 10.11 7.81 4.66
CA ASP A 46 9.58 8.34 5.92
C ASP A 46 8.79 7.25 6.69
N ILE A 47 8.24 6.27 5.96
CA ILE A 47 7.62 5.08 6.52
C ILE A 47 8.20 3.81 5.87
N GLY A 48 8.17 2.70 6.60
CA GLY A 48 8.66 1.41 6.16
C GLY A 48 7.54 0.41 5.85
N TYR A 49 7.93 -0.87 5.80
CA TYR A 49 7.02 -1.97 5.52
C TYR A 49 5.94 -2.14 6.60
N GLU A 50 6.33 -2.06 7.88
CA GLU A 50 5.41 -2.31 9.00
C GLU A 50 4.34 -1.22 9.07
N GLU A 51 4.73 0.04 8.89
CA GLU A 51 3.80 1.18 8.87
C GLU A 51 2.82 1.07 7.68
N LEU A 52 3.31 0.70 6.50
CA LEU A 52 2.45 0.45 5.35
C LEU A 52 1.50 -0.73 5.59
N LEU A 53 1.98 -1.80 6.23
CA LEU A 53 1.17 -2.96 6.56
C LEU A 53 0.05 -2.59 7.53
N ASP A 54 0.36 -1.82 8.56
CA ASP A 54 -0.62 -1.33 9.52
C ASP A 54 -1.63 -0.40 8.85
N TRP A 55 -1.19 0.47 7.94
CA TRP A 55 -2.08 1.30 7.13
C TRP A 55 -3.02 0.43 6.27
N VAL A 56 -2.50 -0.58 5.57
CA VAL A 56 -3.31 -1.50 4.76
C VAL A 56 -4.33 -2.22 5.63
N LYS A 57 -3.94 -2.74 6.81
CA LYS A 57 -4.87 -3.40 7.74
C LYS A 57 -5.97 -2.46 8.21
N ALA A 58 -5.61 -1.26 8.64
CA ALA A 58 -6.56 -0.27 9.17
C ALA A 58 -7.60 0.19 8.13
N HIS A 59 -7.24 0.16 6.84
CA HIS A 59 -8.14 0.52 5.75
C HIS A 59 -8.77 -0.69 5.05
N SER A 60 -8.42 -1.90 5.47
CA SER A 60 -9.01 -3.14 4.94
C SER A 60 -10.16 -3.61 5.81
N ASN A 61 -11.07 -4.36 5.21
CA ASN A 61 -12.11 -5.12 5.92
C ASN A 61 -11.58 -6.39 6.61
N LEU A 62 -10.25 -6.55 6.74
CA LEU A 62 -9.66 -7.68 7.45
C LEU A 62 -10.10 -7.60 8.92
N THR A 63 -11.06 -8.44 9.27
CA THR A 63 -11.32 -8.77 10.67
C THR A 63 -10.07 -9.47 11.18
N ASP A 64 -9.56 -9.05 12.34
CA ASP A 64 -8.48 -9.78 13.01
C ASP A 64 -8.89 -11.25 13.12
N VAL A 65 -8.31 -12.09 12.24
CA VAL A 65 -8.33 -13.52 12.43
C VAL A 65 -7.49 -13.72 13.67
N GLN A 66 -8.16 -13.84 14.81
CA GLN A 66 -7.55 -14.29 16.06
C GLN A 66 -6.74 -15.53 15.70
N GLN A 67 -5.41 -15.41 15.79
CA GLN A 67 -4.52 -16.54 15.69
C GLN A 67 -4.85 -17.44 16.88
N ASP A 68 -5.58 -18.52 16.62
CA ASP A 68 -5.75 -19.66 17.52
C ASP A 68 -4.39 -20.34 17.79
#